data_AF-A0A9D7BQI0-F1
#
_entry.id   AF-A0A9D7BQI0-F1
#
_cell.length_a   1.000
_cell.length_b   1.000
_cell.length_c   1.000
_cell.angle_alpha   90.00
_cell.angle_beta   90.00
_cell.angle_gamma   90.00
#
_symmetry.space_group_name_H-M   'P 1'
#
loop_
_entity.id
_entity.type
_entity.pdbx_description
1 polymer ?
#
loop_
_entity_poly.entity_id
_entity_poly.type
_entity_poly.pdbx_seq_one_letter_code
_entity_poly.pdbx_strand_id
1 'polypeptide(L)'
;MENEVIHKELDLIQSVLNRMANNSFLLKGWLVSLIAVVLALSKDTIVATNLNYFCLILLLPVVVFWYLDAFFLHKEKCYRKLYEWVIENRQSSNEFLYSLNYKRFENKVGNVFKIMFSNTLWPFYGLIILLLFTITIYNFYK
;
A
#
# COMPACT_ATOMS: atom_id res chain seq x y z
N MET A 1 13.67 -33.68 -3.72
CA MET A 1 13.51 -32.95 -2.44
C MET A 1 12.26 -33.48 -1.75
N GLU A 2 12.26 -33.57 -0.42
CA GLU A 2 11.06 -33.97 0.32
C GLU A 2 9.95 -32.92 0.15
N ASN A 3 8.73 -33.35 -0.20
CA ASN A 3 7.62 -32.44 -0.48
C ASN A 3 7.32 -31.51 0.70
N GLU A 4 7.52 -31.99 1.94
CA GLU A 4 7.34 -31.21 3.15
C GLU A 4 8.22 -29.96 3.19
N VAL A 5 9.47 -30.06 2.72
CA VAL A 5 10.42 -28.93 2.67
C VAL A 5 9.93 -27.86 1.70
N ILE A 6 9.44 -28.26 0.52
CA ILE A 6 8.92 -27.34 -0.50
C ILE A 6 7.67 -26.63 0.03
N HIS A 7 6.72 -27.39 0.57
CA HIS A 7 5.50 -26.81 1.15
C HIS A 7 5.82 -25.83 2.28
N LYS A 8 6.78 -26.17 3.15
CA LYS A 8 7.19 -25.28 4.24
C LYS A 8 7.81 -23.98 3.73
N GLU A 9 8.65 -24.03 2.70
CA GLU A 9 9.23 -22.82 2.08
C GLU A 9 8.15 -21.94 1.45
N LEU A 10 7.20 -22.53 0.71
CA LEU A 10 6.07 -21.81 0.12
C LEU A 10 5.18 -21.18 1.19
N ASP A 11 4.91 -21.87 2.30
CA ASP A 11 4.13 -21.34 3.43
C ASP A 11 4.80 -20.13 4.07
N LEU A 12 6.14 -20.16 4.22
CA LEU A 12 6.89 -19.02 4.74
C LEU A 12 6.76 -17.79 3.82
N ILE A 13 6.87 -17.98 2.50
CA ILE A 13 6.68 -16.90 1.52
C ILE A 13 5.23 -16.40 1.56
N GLN A 14 4.25 -17.31 1.63
CA GLN A 14 2.83 -16.97 1.71
C GLN A 14 2.51 -16.17 2.98
N SER A 15 3.14 -16.50 4.11
CA SER A 15 3.01 -15.72 5.35
C SER A 15 3.49 -14.27 5.17
N VAL A 16 4.59 -14.05 4.44
CA VAL A 16 5.05 -12.68 4.13
C VAL A 16 4.07 -11.98 3.19
N LEU A 17 3.57 -12.65 2.16
CA LEU A 17 2.54 -12.09 1.25
C LEU A 17 1.29 -11.63 2.03
N ASN A 18 0.78 -12.48 2.92
CA ASN A 18 -0.37 -12.16 3.76
C ASN A 18 -0.10 -10.94 4.65
N ARG A 19 1.11 -10.81 5.20
CA ARG A 19 1.51 -9.63 6.00
C ARG A 19 1.57 -8.36 5.16
N MET A 20 2.08 -8.42 3.92
CA MET A 20 2.13 -7.25 3.03
C MET A 20 0.72 -6.80 2.63
N ALA A 21 -0.14 -7.75 2.25
CA ALA A 21 -1.54 -7.48 1.93
C ALA A 21 -2.31 -6.90 3.13
N ASN A 22 -2.12 -7.46 4.32
CA ASN A 22 -2.74 -6.95 5.54
C ASN A 22 -2.28 -5.53 5.89
N ASN A 23 -0.98 -5.25 5.82
CA ASN A 23 -0.47 -3.89 6.06
C ASN A 23 -1.01 -2.88 5.03
N SER A 24 -1.06 -3.26 3.75
CA SER A 24 -1.68 -2.45 2.68
C SER A 24 -3.16 -2.15 2.94
N PHE A 25 -3.92 -3.13 3.43
CA PHE A 25 -5.33 -2.93 3.79
C PHE A 25 -5.49 -2.03 5.02
N LEU A 26 -4.69 -2.26 6.08
CA LEU A 26 -4.72 -1.45 7.29
C LEU A 26 -4.46 0.03 6.99
N LEU A 27 -3.47 0.34 6.15
CA LEU A 27 -3.19 1.72 5.75
C LEU A 27 -4.41 2.43 5.15
N LYS A 28 -5.17 1.76 4.28
CA LYS A 28 -6.40 2.33 3.70
C LYS A 28 -7.44 2.62 4.78
N GLY A 29 -7.61 1.70 5.73
CA GLY A 29 -8.51 1.88 6.88
C GLY A 29 -8.10 3.07 7.75
N TRP A 30 -6.84 3.13 8.15
CA TRP A 30 -6.29 4.21 8.98
C TRP A 30 -6.42 5.59 8.31
N LEU A 31 -6.21 5.67 6.99
CA LEU A 31 -6.39 6.92 6.25
C LEU A 31 -7.84 7.39 6.29
N VAL A 32 -8.81 6.50 6.02
CA VAL A 32 -10.24 6.84 6.04
C VAL A 32 -10.67 7.27 7.44
N SER A 33 -10.24 6.56 8.49
CA SER A 33 -10.52 6.92 9.88
C SER A 33 -9.95 8.29 10.24
N LEU A 34 -8.69 8.57 9.86
CA LEU A 34 -8.06 9.87 10.11
C LEU A 34 -8.83 11.00 9.44
N ILE A 35 -9.18 10.86 8.16
CA ILE A 35 -9.95 11.86 7.42
C ILE A 35 -11.33 12.07 8.07
N ALA A 36 -12.02 10.99 8.46
CA ALA A 36 -13.33 11.08 9.09
C ALA A 36 -13.29 11.83 10.43
N VAL A 37 -12.31 11.54 11.28
CA VAL A 37 -12.11 12.24 12.56
C VAL A 37 -11.83 13.73 12.33
N VAL A 38 -10.96 14.04 11.38
CA VAL A 38 -10.58 15.42 11.08
C VAL A 38 -11.77 16.21 10.53
N LEU A 39 -12.59 15.62 9.66
CA LEU A 39 -13.81 16.23 9.15
C LEU A 39 -14.88 16.38 10.25
N ALA A 40 -15.03 15.43 11.17
CA ALA A 40 -15.96 15.53 12.29
C ALA A 40 -15.60 16.70 13.20
N LEU A 41 -14.32 16.84 13.56
CA LEU A 41 -13.82 17.92 14.42
C LEU A 41 -13.86 19.31 13.74
N SER A 42 -13.84 19.37 12.41
CA SER A 42 -13.92 20.64 11.69
C SER A 42 -15.25 21.39 11.85
N LYS A 43 -16.32 20.71 12.29
CA LYS A 43 -17.63 21.32 12.50
C LYS A 43 -17.70 22.22 13.73
N ASP A 44 -16.89 21.95 14.77
CA ASP A 44 -17.21 22.44 16.11
C ASP A 44 -16.38 23.60 16.66
N THR A 45 -15.18 23.96 16.18
CA THR A 45 -14.54 25.27 16.51
C THR A 45 -13.12 25.51 16.00
N ILE A 46 -12.29 24.47 15.79
CA ILE A 46 -10.81 24.68 15.65
C ILE A 46 -10.35 24.96 14.22
N VAL A 47 -11.14 24.57 13.21
CA VAL A 47 -10.76 24.62 11.79
C VAL A 47 -11.41 25.79 11.03
N ALA A 48 -12.47 26.38 11.61
CA ALA A 48 -13.33 27.36 10.95
C ALA A 48 -12.62 28.67 10.56
N THR A 49 -11.50 29.01 11.18
CA THR A 49 -10.82 30.30 10.96
C THR A 49 -9.97 30.35 9.68
N ASN A 50 -9.59 29.21 9.09
CA ASN A 50 -8.84 29.13 7.82
C ASN A 50 -9.07 27.80 7.07
N LEU A 51 -10.34 27.45 6.84
CA LEU A 51 -10.76 26.25 6.08
C LEU A 51 -10.07 26.14 4.69
N ASN A 52 -9.71 27.28 4.10
CA ASN A 52 -9.06 27.39 2.79
C ASN A 52 -7.77 26.55 2.65
N TYR A 53 -6.97 26.43 3.72
CA TYR A 53 -5.71 25.68 3.70
C TYR A 53 -5.79 24.32 4.41
N PHE A 54 -6.87 24.05 5.14
CA PHE A 54 -7.01 22.84 5.94
C PHE A 54 -7.02 21.56 5.08
N CYS A 55 -7.70 21.59 3.93
CA CYS A 55 -7.71 20.46 3.01
C CYS A 55 -6.33 20.21 2.38
N LEU A 56 -5.50 21.24 2.22
CA LEU A 56 -4.11 21.08 1.77
C LEU A 56 -3.24 20.38 2.83
N ILE A 57 -3.50 20.63 4.12
CA ILE A 57 -2.83 19.91 5.21
C ILE A 57 -3.20 18.43 5.18
N LEU A 58 -4.46 18.09 4.87
CA LEU A 58 -4.93 16.70 4.73
C LEU A 58 -4.38 15.97 3.50
N LEU A 59 -3.87 16.67 2.48
CA LEU A 59 -3.18 16.02 1.36
C LEU A 59 -1.88 15.36 1.79
N LEU A 60 -1.18 15.90 2.78
CA LEU A 60 0.09 15.34 3.27
C LEU A 60 -0.06 13.89 3.77
N PRO A 61 -0.96 13.58 4.72
CA PRO A 61 -1.17 12.19 5.12
C PRO A 61 -1.72 11.34 3.97
N VAL A 62 -2.56 11.87 3.08
CA VAL A 62 -3.03 11.10 1.90
C VAL A 62 -1.86 10.64 1.03
N VAL A 63 -0.93 11.53 0.69
CA VAL A 63 0.25 11.21 -0.13
C VAL A 63 1.18 10.23 0.58
N VAL A 64 1.42 10.42 1.89
CA VAL A 64 2.26 9.51 2.69
C VAL A 64 1.65 8.11 2.71
N PHE A 65 0.36 7.99 3.01
CA PHE A 65 -0.32 6.69 3.05
C PHE A 65 -0.38 6.04 1.66
N TRP A 66 -0.52 6.83 0.59
CA TRP A 66 -0.48 6.32 -0.78
C TRP A 66 0.88 5.74 -1.15
N TYR A 67 1.96 6.43 -0.79
CA TYR A 67 3.31 5.93 -0.99
C TYR A 67 3.56 4.63 -0.20
N LEU A 68 3.16 4.60 1.08
CA LEU A 68 3.33 3.41 1.92
C LEU A 68 2.55 2.21 1.39
N ASP A 69 1.32 2.43 0.92
CA ASP A 69 0.50 1.38 0.32
C ASP A 69 1.14 0.83 -0.97
N ALA A 70 1.65 1.72 -1.82
CA ALA A 70 2.43 1.31 -3.00
C ALA A 70 3.71 0.56 -2.64
N PHE A 71 4.38 0.95 -1.54
CA PHE A 71 5.55 0.23 -1.03
C PHE A 71 5.20 -1.20 -0.62
N PHE A 72 4.12 -1.41 0.14
CA PHE A 72 3.69 -2.75 0.53
C PHE A 72 3.28 -3.60 -0.68
N LEU A 73 2.56 -3.02 -1.65
CA LEU A 73 2.20 -3.69 -2.90
C LEU A 73 3.43 -4.02 -3.76
N HIS A 74 4.45 -3.15 -3.77
CA HIS A 74 5.72 -3.42 -4.43
C HIS A 74 6.42 -4.64 -3.80
N LYS A 75 6.49 -4.70 -2.47
CA LYS A 75 7.09 -5.84 -1.77
C LYS A 75 6.28 -7.13 -1.99
N GLU A 76 4.95 -7.07 -1.95
CA GLU A 76 4.10 -8.21 -2.29
C GLU A 76 4.43 -8.75 -3.68
N LYS A 77 4.53 -7.88 -4.70
CA LYS A 77 4.90 -8.30 -6.08
C LYS A 77 6.29 -8.95 -6.14
N CYS A 78 7.26 -8.46 -5.40
CA CYS A 78 8.59 -9.07 -5.33
C CYS A 78 8.53 -10.47 -4.69
N TYR A 79 7.78 -10.63 -3.59
CA TYR A 79 7.59 -11.92 -2.96
C TYR A 79 6.79 -12.90 -3.82
N ARG A 80 5.84 -12.41 -4.63
CA ARG A 80 5.13 -13.24 -5.61
C ARG A 80 6.07 -13.79 -6.68
N LYS A 81 7.04 -12.98 -7.14
CA LYS A 81 8.09 -13.44 -8.04
C LYS A 81 9.05 -14.44 -7.38
N LEU A 82 9.35 -14.27 -6.10
CA LEU A 82 10.08 -15.27 -5.32
C LEU A 82 9.29 -16.59 -5.22
N TYR A 83 7.99 -16.53 -4.95
CA TYR A 83 7.11 -17.68 -4.87
C TYR A 83 7.09 -18.47 -6.20
N GLU A 84 6.86 -17.78 -7.33
CA GLU A 84 6.90 -18.36 -8.68
C GLU A 84 8.24 -19.06 -8.94
N TRP A 85 9.35 -18.40 -8.62
CA TRP A 85 10.68 -18.96 -8.82
C TRP A 85 10.93 -20.23 -7.98
N VAL A 86 10.45 -20.28 -6.72
CA VAL A 86 10.58 -21.49 -5.89
C VAL A 86 9.85 -22.66 -6.53
N ILE A 87 8.62 -22.45 -7.03
CA ILE A 87 7.86 -23.52 -7.70
C ILE A 87 8.63 -24.09 -8.89
N GLU A 88 9.24 -23.24 -9.70
CA GLU A 88 9.95 -23.65 -10.92
C GLU A 88 11.30 -24.33 -10.65
N ASN A 89 12.04 -23.89 -9.63
CA ASN A 89 13.45 -24.27 -9.46
C ASN A 89 13.69 -25.31 -8.36
N ARG A 90 12.73 -25.48 -7.43
CA ARG A 90 12.99 -26.28 -6.22
C ARG A 90 13.04 -27.78 -6.48
N GLN A 91 12.47 -28.27 -7.58
CA GLN A 91 12.60 -29.67 -7.98
C GLN A 91 14.03 -30.02 -8.44
N SER A 92 14.77 -29.05 -8.97
CA SER A 92 16.10 -29.24 -9.59
C SER A 92 17.26 -28.70 -8.75
N SER A 93 17.02 -27.81 -7.78
CA SER A 93 18.10 -27.17 -7.00
C SER A 93 17.68 -26.79 -5.57
N ASN A 94 18.64 -26.86 -4.65
CA ASN A 94 18.51 -26.39 -3.26
C ASN A 94 19.03 -24.95 -3.08
N GLU A 95 19.33 -24.24 -4.16
CA GLU A 95 19.85 -22.88 -4.09
C GLU A 95 18.88 -21.95 -3.35
N PHE A 96 19.39 -21.14 -2.42
CA PHE A 96 18.59 -20.22 -1.61
C PHE A 96 17.46 -20.89 -0.82
N LEU A 97 17.58 -22.18 -0.45
CA LEU A 97 16.57 -22.87 0.34
C LEU A 97 16.23 -22.07 1.61
N TYR A 98 14.94 -21.82 1.84
CA TYR A 98 14.41 -21.02 2.95
C TYR A 98 14.85 -19.55 2.97
N SER A 99 15.51 -19.06 1.91
CA SER A 99 15.89 -17.66 1.82
C SER A 99 14.69 -16.82 1.40
N LEU A 100 14.24 -15.95 2.31
CA LEU A 100 13.19 -14.96 2.05
C LEU A 100 13.73 -13.67 1.39
N ASN A 101 14.95 -13.74 0.80
CA ASN A 101 15.57 -12.59 0.17
C ASN A 101 14.98 -12.32 -1.22
N TYR A 102 14.01 -11.40 -1.27
CA TYR A 102 13.33 -10.99 -2.50
C TYR A 102 14.16 -10.06 -3.41
N LYS A 103 15.33 -9.55 -2.97
CA LYS A 103 16.09 -8.50 -3.70
C LYS A 103 16.41 -8.88 -5.14
N ARG A 104 16.65 -10.18 -5.41
CA ARG A 104 16.90 -10.70 -6.76
C ARG A 104 15.73 -10.50 -7.75
N PHE A 105 14.54 -10.18 -7.24
CA PHE A 105 13.34 -9.92 -8.05
C PHE A 105 12.93 -8.45 -8.06
N GLU A 106 13.62 -7.56 -7.36
CA GLU A 106 13.27 -6.14 -7.27
C GLU A 106 13.27 -5.46 -8.64
N ASN A 107 14.27 -5.77 -9.47
CA ASN A 107 14.37 -5.28 -10.85
C ASN A 107 13.32 -5.87 -11.81
N LYS A 108 12.63 -6.96 -11.42
CA LYS A 108 11.56 -7.57 -12.22
C LYS A 108 10.19 -6.94 -11.93
N VAL A 109 10.11 -6.01 -10.99
CA VAL A 109 8.89 -5.33 -10.57
C VAL A 109 9.04 -3.83 -10.87
N GLY A 110 7.93 -3.18 -11.21
CA GLY A 110 7.94 -1.72 -11.38
C GLY A 110 8.32 -0.99 -10.09
N ASN A 111 9.00 0.15 -10.23
CA ASN A 111 9.33 1.01 -9.09
C ASN A 111 8.07 1.43 -8.31
N VAL A 112 8.21 1.75 -7.02
CA VAL A 112 7.13 2.13 -6.11
C VAL A 112 6.27 3.25 -6.69
N PHE A 113 6.88 4.28 -7.30
CA PHE A 113 6.14 5.36 -7.96
C PHE A 113 5.23 4.87 -9.09
N LYS A 114 5.69 3.94 -9.94
CA LYS A 114 4.84 3.35 -10.98
C LYS A 114 3.67 2.57 -10.37
N ILE A 115 3.88 1.97 -9.20
CA ILE A 115 2.85 1.23 -8.47
C ILE A 115 1.85 2.17 -7.79
N MET A 116 2.26 3.35 -7.31
CA MET A 116 1.33 4.35 -6.79
C MET A 116 0.24 4.68 -7.81
N PHE A 117 0.61 4.84 -9.08
CA PHE A 117 -0.32 5.13 -10.18
C PHE A 117 -0.90 3.87 -10.85
N SER A 118 -0.91 2.71 -10.18
CA SER A 118 -1.52 1.50 -10.73
C SER A 118 -3.05 1.55 -10.69
N ASN A 119 -3.70 0.75 -11.54
CA ASN A 119 -5.16 0.61 -11.59
C ASN A 119 -5.81 0.23 -10.24
N THR A 120 -5.05 -0.35 -9.31
CA THR A 120 -5.54 -0.77 -8.00
C THR A 120 -5.49 0.35 -6.96
N LEU A 121 -4.55 1.28 -7.05
CA LEU A 121 -4.33 2.32 -6.03
C LEU A 121 -4.88 3.68 -6.49
N TRP A 122 -4.69 4.03 -7.77
CA TRP A 122 -5.12 5.33 -8.29
C TRP A 122 -6.62 5.62 -8.06
N PRO A 123 -7.57 4.68 -8.27
CA PRO A 123 -8.98 4.99 -8.04
C PRO A 123 -9.28 5.30 -6.56
N PHE A 124 -8.66 4.58 -5.63
CA PHE A 124 -8.90 4.74 -4.19
C PHE A 124 -8.38 6.09 -3.69
N TYR A 125 -7.11 6.38 -3.93
CA TYR A 125 -6.50 7.64 -3.49
C TYR A 125 -6.98 8.84 -4.33
N GLY A 126 -7.23 8.64 -5.61
CA GLY A 126 -7.80 9.65 -6.50
C GLY A 126 -9.19 10.10 -6.06
N LEU A 127 -10.05 9.17 -5.62
CA LEU A 127 -11.36 9.50 -5.06
C LEU A 127 -11.24 10.34 -3.78
N ILE A 128 -10.33 9.97 -2.87
CA ILE A 128 -10.09 10.74 -1.62
C ILE A 128 -9.60 12.15 -1.94
N ILE A 129 -8.65 12.28 -2.85
CA ILE A 129 -8.11 13.58 -3.29
C ILE A 129 -9.23 14.42 -3.93
N LEU A 130 -10.06 13.83 -4.80
CA LEU A 130 -11.19 14.50 -5.43
C LEU A 130 -12.18 15.01 -4.38
N LEU A 131 -12.52 14.21 -3.36
CA LEU A 131 -13.40 14.63 -2.27
C LEU A 131 -12.80 15.80 -1.46
N LEU A 132 -11.50 15.79 -1.20
CA LEU A 132 -10.84 16.91 -0.52
C LEU A 132 -10.87 18.18 -1.38
N PHE A 133 -10.67 18.06 -2.69
CA PHE A 133 -10.76 19.20 -3.62
C PHE A 133 -12.17 19.78 -3.71
N THR A 134 -13.21 18.95 -3.82
CA THR A 134 -14.60 19.45 -3.89
C THR A 134 -15.00 20.17 -2.61
N ILE A 135 -14.61 19.66 -1.43
CA ILE A 135 -14.82 20.33 -0.14
C ILE A 135 -14.09 21.68 -0.10
N THR A 136 -12.82 21.72 -0.56
CA THR A 136 -12.03 22.96 -0.61
C THR A 136 -12.71 24.01 -1.47
N ILE A 137 -13.10 23.64 -2.70
CA ILE A 137 -13.78 24.52 -3.65
C ILE A 137 -15.09 25.04 -3.05
N TYR A 138 -15.92 24.16 -2.49
CA TYR A 138 -17.18 24.55 -1.86
C TYR A 138 -16.97 25.59 -0.74
N ASN A 139 -15.94 25.42 0.07
CA ASN A 139 -15.62 26.37 1.16
C ASN A 139 -15.11 27.72 0.66
N PHE A 140 -14.45 27.79 -0.51
CA PHE A 140 -13.97 29.04 -1.10
C PHE A 140 -15.09 29.90 -1.70
N TYR A 141 -16.16 29.28 -2.20
CA TYR A 141 -17.29 29.96 -2.86
C TYR A 141 -18.45 30.30 -1.92
N LYS A 142 -18.38 29.89 -0.65
CA LYS A 142 -19.36 30.21 0.39
C LYS A 142 -18.92 31.45 1.16
#